data_AF-A0A2D4EKF6-F1
#
_entry.id   AF-A0A2D4EKF6-F1
#
_cell.length_a   1.000
_cell.length_b   1.000
_cell.length_c   1.000
_cell.angle_alpha   90.00
_cell.angle_beta   90.00
_cell.angle_gamma   90.00
#
_symmetry.space_group_name_H-M   'P 1'
#
loop_
_entity.id
_entity.type
_entity.pdbx_description
1 polymer ?
#
loop_
_entity_poly.entity_id
_entity_poly.type
_entity_poly.pdbx_seq_one_letter_code
_entity_poly.pdbx_strand_id
1 'polypeptide(L)'
;MSKKLRYHQILDKEGKLKSIQELEEQNITIDRWSYFQITIRYKKDLKEFGIETKSNNLDKILLGQDKNMISKLYNYLLEFELVEEIVKGPMIAWAKNFGYNIQLEEWEEIWKRNLTITKSVAYKENLYKMMYRWHLAPSRLIKVYPTANPMCWKCKINHGTYYHLWWTCPIIKIFWMKIKNWLEEITQVGLEWKPELYLLGILKKDYPPKIKYLIIHILTGIRISLAQVWKSPNIPTTQLIIQKICECAEMDKLTLKLKGKEDSEYYSIWKKWYEWLAKEKTLI
;
A
#
# COMPACT_ATOMS: atom_id res chain seq x y z
N MET A 1 -46.29 -14.84 -21.88
CA MET A 1 -45.07 -15.00 -21.06
C MET A 1 -43.87 -15.10 -21.98
N SER A 2 -43.03 -14.06 -22.04
CA SER A 2 -41.78 -14.08 -22.83
C SER A 2 -40.84 -15.13 -22.23
N LYS A 3 -40.61 -16.23 -22.94
CA LYS A 3 -39.53 -17.16 -22.61
C LYS A 3 -38.22 -16.41 -22.85
N LYS A 4 -37.51 -16.05 -21.79
CA LYS A 4 -36.14 -15.52 -21.89
C LYS A 4 -35.25 -16.57 -22.56
N LEU A 5 -34.86 -16.32 -23.80
CA LEU A 5 -33.92 -17.15 -24.55
C LEU A 5 -32.52 -17.01 -23.94
N ARG A 6 -31.86 -18.14 -23.70
CA ARG A 6 -30.49 -18.18 -23.16
C ARG A 6 -29.48 -18.39 -24.28
N TYR A 7 -28.27 -17.87 -24.08
CA TYR A 7 -27.19 -17.93 -25.08
C TYR A 7 -26.86 -19.35 -25.54
N HIS A 8 -26.84 -20.34 -24.64
CA HIS A 8 -26.60 -21.75 -25.00
C HIS A 8 -27.70 -22.38 -25.89
N GLN A 9 -28.90 -21.78 -25.96
CA GLN A 9 -29.98 -22.27 -26.81
C GLN A 9 -29.82 -21.78 -28.25
N ILE A 10 -29.29 -20.57 -28.41
CA ILE A 10 -29.12 -19.90 -29.70
C ILE A 10 -27.75 -20.15 -30.35
N LEU A 11 -26.78 -20.66 -29.58
CA LEU A 11 -25.47 -21.06 -30.11
C LEU A 11 -25.40 -22.57 -30.39
N ASP A 12 -24.59 -22.95 -31.38
CA ASP A 12 -24.19 -24.33 -31.63
C ASP A 12 -23.11 -24.81 -30.63
N LYS A 13 -22.66 -26.06 -30.77
CA LYS A 13 -21.65 -26.66 -29.88
C LYS A 13 -20.26 -26.02 -30.04
N GLU A 14 -20.00 -25.38 -31.17
CA GLU A 14 -18.77 -24.63 -31.45
C GLU A 14 -18.86 -23.15 -31.03
N GLY A 15 -20.01 -22.69 -30.54
CA GLY A 15 -20.24 -21.31 -30.10
C GLY A 15 -20.66 -20.35 -31.21
N LYS A 16 -21.04 -20.84 -32.40
CA LYS A 16 -21.57 -19.99 -33.49
C LYS A 16 -23.08 -19.82 -33.36
N LEU A 17 -23.55 -18.67 -33.81
CA LEU A 17 -24.99 -18.35 -33.81
C LEU A 17 -25.72 -19.23 -34.82
N LYS A 18 -26.71 -19.99 -34.34
CA LYS A 18 -27.59 -20.82 -35.17
C LYS A 18 -28.41 -19.96 -36.13
N SER A 19 -28.67 -20.48 -37.33
CA SER A 19 -29.55 -19.83 -38.29
C SER A 19 -31.00 -19.81 -37.79
N ILE A 20 -31.83 -18.90 -38.33
CA ILE A 20 -33.24 -18.82 -37.93
C ILE A 20 -34.00 -20.13 -38.21
N GLN A 21 -33.60 -20.86 -39.26
CA GLN A 21 -34.17 -22.16 -39.63
C GLN A 21 -33.80 -23.24 -38.61
N GLU A 22 -32.54 -23.29 -38.16
CA GLU A 22 -32.07 -24.22 -37.12
C GLU A 22 -32.75 -23.98 -35.75
N LEU A 23 -33.16 -22.73 -35.48
CA LEU A 23 -33.91 -22.38 -34.27
C LEU A 23 -35.37 -22.80 -34.38
N GLU A 24 -35.98 -22.65 -35.55
CA GLU A 24 -37.34 -23.11 -35.84
C GLU A 24 -37.44 -24.64 -35.71
N GLU A 25 -36.44 -25.38 -36.19
CA GLU A 25 -36.32 -26.85 -36.02
C GLU A 25 -36.27 -27.28 -34.54
N GLN A 26 -35.79 -26.39 -33.65
CA GLN A 26 -35.71 -26.63 -32.21
C GLN A 26 -36.93 -26.10 -31.44
N ASN A 27 -38.03 -25.78 -32.14
CA ASN A 27 -39.24 -25.17 -31.59
C ASN A 27 -38.97 -23.81 -30.89
N ILE A 28 -37.95 -23.07 -31.34
CA ILE A 28 -37.63 -21.73 -30.86
C ILE A 28 -38.07 -20.72 -31.93
N THR A 29 -39.24 -20.13 -31.74
CA THR A 29 -39.76 -19.09 -32.63
C THR A 29 -39.23 -17.72 -32.20
N ILE A 30 -38.46 -17.08 -33.09
CA ILE A 30 -37.93 -15.71 -32.90
C ILE A 30 -38.37 -14.87 -34.09
N ASP A 31 -38.86 -13.66 -33.84
CA ASP A 31 -39.15 -12.74 -34.92
C ASP A 31 -37.85 -12.30 -35.62
N ARG A 32 -37.93 -12.04 -36.94
CA ARG A 32 -36.75 -11.69 -37.76
C ARG A 32 -36.01 -10.46 -37.25
N TRP A 33 -36.70 -9.52 -36.61
CA TRP A 33 -36.09 -8.30 -36.09
C TRP A 33 -35.29 -8.59 -34.82
N SER A 34 -35.83 -9.35 -33.88
CA SER A 34 -35.11 -9.81 -32.69
C SER A 34 -33.92 -10.70 -33.06
N TYR A 35 -34.06 -11.57 -34.06
CA TYR A 35 -32.94 -12.37 -34.56
C TYR A 35 -31.82 -11.48 -35.14
N PHE A 36 -32.18 -10.42 -35.87
CA PHE A 36 -31.23 -9.44 -36.36
C PHE A 36 -30.51 -8.69 -35.22
N GLN A 37 -31.22 -8.29 -34.18
CA GLN A 37 -30.64 -7.66 -32.99
C GLN A 37 -29.66 -8.59 -32.26
N ILE A 38 -30.03 -9.86 -32.09
CA ILE A 38 -29.15 -10.90 -31.51
C ILE A 38 -27.90 -11.07 -32.36
N THR A 39 -28.04 -11.10 -33.69
CA THR A 39 -26.92 -11.24 -34.62
C THR A 39 -25.92 -10.08 -34.50
N ILE A 40 -26.42 -8.84 -34.41
CA ILE A 40 -25.56 -7.66 -34.19
C ILE A 40 -24.84 -7.77 -32.85
N ARG A 41 -25.55 -8.11 -31.78
CA ARG A 41 -24.98 -8.23 -30.43
C ARG A 41 -23.92 -9.32 -30.38
N TYR A 42 -24.20 -10.50 -30.95
CA TYR A 42 -23.28 -11.62 -31.07
C TYR A 42 -21.98 -11.21 -31.80
N LYS A 43 -22.09 -10.54 -32.95
CA LYS A 43 -20.91 -10.07 -33.70
C LYS A 43 -20.07 -9.08 -32.90
N LYS A 44 -20.71 -8.20 -32.13
CA LYS A 44 -20.03 -7.25 -31.26
C LYS A 44 -19.29 -7.97 -30.12
N ASP A 45 -19.98 -8.89 -29.43
CA ASP A 45 -19.41 -9.66 -28.32
C ASP A 45 -18.24 -10.54 -28.77
N LEU A 46 -18.36 -11.21 -29.92
CA LEU A 46 -17.29 -12.01 -30.50
C LEU A 46 -16.02 -11.17 -30.77
N LYS A 47 -16.19 -9.92 -31.21
CA LYS A 47 -15.08 -9.02 -31.54
C LYS A 47 -14.44 -8.38 -30.31
N GLU A 48 -15.22 -8.01 -29.31
CA GLU A 48 -14.74 -7.28 -28.13
C GLU A 48 -14.22 -8.21 -27.03
N PHE A 49 -14.88 -9.35 -26.79
CA PHE A 49 -14.62 -10.20 -25.63
C PHE A 49 -14.30 -11.65 -25.98
N GLY A 50 -14.65 -12.10 -27.19
CA GLY A 50 -14.68 -13.53 -27.53
C GLY A 50 -15.85 -14.25 -26.82
N ILE A 51 -16.17 -15.46 -27.27
CA ILE A 51 -17.23 -16.29 -26.64
C ILE A 51 -16.57 -17.56 -26.13
N GLU A 52 -16.37 -17.63 -24.82
CA GLU A 52 -15.87 -18.83 -24.15
C GLU A 52 -16.99 -19.86 -24.03
N THR A 53 -16.84 -20.99 -24.73
CA THR A 53 -17.79 -22.10 -24.69
C THR A 53 -17.48 -23.13 -23.61
N LYS A 54 -16.26 -23.07 -23.03
CA LYS A 54 -15.81 -23.97 -21.97
C LYS A 54 -16.04 -23.33 -20.61
N SER A 55 -16.63 -24.09 -19.70
CA SER A 55 -16.82 -23.66 -18.31
C SER A 55 -15.47 -23.32 -17.67
N ASN A 56 -15.29 -22.05 -17.35
CA ASN A 56 -14.12 -21.57 -16.63
C ASN A 56 -14.28 -21.86 -15.11
N ASN A 57 -13.23 -21.62 -14.34
CA ASN A 57 -13.25 -21.93 -12.92
C ASN A 57 -14.29 -21.10 -12.14
N LEU A 58 -14.59 -19.87 -12.57
CA LEU A 58 -15.68 -19.06 -12.01
C LEU A 58 -17.04 -19.69 -12.29
N ASP A 59 -17.27 -20.16 -13.51
CA ASP A 59 -18.53 -20.85 -13.88
C ASP A 59 -18.75 -22.07 -12.99
N LYS A 60 -17.70 -22.84 -12.71
CA LYS A 60 -17.77 -23.99 -11.81
C LYS A 60 -18.11 -23.59 -10.37
N ILE A 61 -17.56 -22.47 -9.88
CA ILE A 61 -17.87 -21.94 -8.55
C ILE A 61 -19.29 -21.37 -8.48
N LEU A 62 -19.76 -20.69 -9.53
CA LEU A 62 -21.05 -20.02 -9.60
C LEU A 62 -22.22 -20.97 -9.87
N LEU A 63 -21.99 -22.02 -10.65
CA LEU A 63 -23.01 -23.01 -11.03
C LEU A 63 -22.97 -24.29 -10.18
N GLY A 64 -21.90 -24.49 -9.40
CA GLY A 64 -21.78 -25.61 -8.47
C GLY A 64 -22.74 -25.49 -7.28
N GLN A 65 -23.32 -26.61 -6.84
CA GLN A 65 -24.14 -26.69 -5.62
C GLN A 65 -23.29 -26.83 -4.35
N ASP A 66 -22.01 -26.44 -4.42
CA ASP A 66 -21.03 -26.73 -3.40
C ASP A 66 -21.26 -25.88 -2.13
N LYS A 67 -21.15 -26.53 -0.97
CA LYS A 67 -20.97 -25.82 0.30
C LYS A 67 -19.65 -25.02 0.24
N ASN A 68 -19.61 -23.86 0.89
CA ASN A 68 -18.46 -22.94 0.95
C ASN A 68 -18.15 -22.14 -0.34
N MET A 69 -19.19 -21.84 -1.14
CA MET A 69 -19.08 -20.97 -2.33
C MET A 69 -18.31 -19.66 -2.06
N ILE A 70 -18.58 -19.00 -0.94
CA ILE A 70 -17.90 -17.74 -0.55
C ILE A 70 -16.39 -17.95 -0.42
N SER A 71 -15.94 -19.02 0.23
CA SER A 71 -14.51 -19.31 0.40
C SER A 71 -13.83 -19.65 -0.93
N LYS A 72 -14.52 -20.38 -1.82
CA LYS A 72 -14.01 -20.67 -3.18
C LYS A 72 -13.89 -19.41 -4.02
N LEU A 73 -14.90 -18.54 -3.97
CA LEU A 73 -14.88 -17.25 -4.66
C LEU A 73 -13.76 -16.34 -4.10
N TYR A 74 -13.61 -16.29 -2.78
CA TYR A 74 -12.55 -15.54 -2.13
C TYR A 74 -11.16 -16.02 -2.55
N ASN A 75 -10.91 -17.34 -2.53
CA ASN A 75 -9.64 -17.90 -2.96
C ASN A 75 -9.38 -17.66 -4.46
N TYR A 76 -10.40 -17.79 -5.30
CA TYR A 76 -10.29 -17.50 -6.73
C TYR A 76 -9.94 -16.02 -6.99
N LEU A 77 -10.61 -15.10 -6.29
CA LEU A 77 -10.32 -13.66 -6.40
C LEU A 77 -8.91 -13.35 -5.88
N LEU A 78 -8.51 -13.96 -4.76
CA LEU A 78 -7.14 -13.84 -4.26
C LEU A 78 -6.11 -14.35 -5.27
N GLU A 79 -6.30 -15.53 -5.85
CA GLU A 79 -5.39 -16.08 -6.87
C GLU A 79 -5.31 -15.16 -8.10
N PHE A 80 -6.45 -14.65 -8.57
CA PHE A 80 -6.51 -13.71 -9.69
C PHE A 80 -5.79 -12.38 -9.38
N GLU A 81 -6.08 -11.80 -8.22
CA GLU A 81 -5.45 -10.54 -7.74
C GLU A 81 -3.94 -10.71 -7.52
N LEU A 82 -3.49 -11.85 -7.00
CA LEU A 82 -2.08 -12.18 -6.80
C LEU A 82 -1.32 -12.40 -8.11
N VAL A 83 -1.99 -12.88 -9.16
CA VAL A 83 -1.41 -13.06 -10.50
C VAL A 83 -1.27 -11.72 -11.24
N GLU A 84 -2.19 -10.77 -11.02
CA GLU A 84 -2.17 -9.45 -11.67
C GLU A 84 -1.38 -8.37 -10.89
N GLU A 85 -1.29 -8.42 -9.56
CA GLU A 85 -0.59 -7.43 -8.72
C GLU A 85 0.88 -7.79 -8.40
N ILE A 86 1.68 -8.22 -9.38
CA ILE A 86 3.14 -8.38 -9.16
C ILE A 86 3.84 -7.02 -9.00
N VAL A 87 3.21 -5.93 -9.45
CA VAL A 87 3.77 -4.58 -9.38
C VAL A 87 2.78 -3.57 -8.82
N LYS A 88 2.79 -3.43 -7.50
CA LYS A 88 2.01 -2.40 -6.79
C LYS A 88 2.41 -1.03 -7.32
N GLY A 89 1.51 -0.31 -7.99
CA GLY A 89 1.75 1.05 -8.50
C GLY A 89 2.50 2.00 -7.54
N PRO A 90 2.27 1.92 -6.21
CA PRO A 90 3.09 2.63 -5.23
C PRO A 90 4.59 2.26 -5.22
N MET A 91 4.95 0.99 -5.39
CA MET A 91 6.33 0.49 -5.45
C MET A 91 7.09 1.09 -6.64
N ILE A 92 6.51 1.06 -7.85
CA ILE A 92 7.10 1.70 -9.06
C ILE A 92 7.37 3.17 -8.78
N ALA A 93 6.40 3.83 -8.16
CA ALA A 93 6.49 5.26 -7.96
C ALA A 93 7.52 5.65 -6.90
N TRP A 94 7.75 4.79 -5.89
CA TRP A 94 8.88 4.91 -4.98
C TRP A 94 10.22 4.61 -5.66
N ALA A 95 10.30 3.55 -6.46
CA ALA A 95 11.49 3.22 -7.26
C ALA A 95 11.90 4.40 -8.16
N LYS A 96 10.93 5.05 -8.82
CA LYS A 96 11.15 6.28 -9.60
C LYS A 96 11.65 7.46 -8.75
N ASN A 97 11.22 7.57 -7.49
CA ASN A 97 11.69 8.63 -6.60
C ASN A 97 13.11 8.36 -6.09
N PHE A 98 13.46 7.11 -5.84
CA PHE A 98 14.79 6.72 -5.37
C PHE A 98 15.83 6.68 -6.51
N GLY A 99 15.39 6.43 -7.74
CA GLY A 99 16.26 6.29 -8.92
C GLY A 99 16.82 4.88 -9.09
N TYR A 100 16.29 3.89 -8.36
CA TYR A 100 16.64 2.48 -8.47
C TYR A 100 15.47 1.61 -8.02
N ASN A 101 15.51 0.33 -8.41
CA ASN A 101 14.45 -0.62 -8.12
C ASN A 101 14.44 -1.02 -6.64
N ILE A 102 13.23 -1.21 -6.12
CA ILE A 102 12.97 -1.87 -4.84
C ILE A 102 12.62 -3.31 -5.16
N GLN A 103 13.27 -4.28 -4.51
CA GLN A 103 12.97 -5.68 -4.74
C GLN A 103 11.58 -6.02 -4.17
N LEU A 104 10.86 -6.96 -4.81
CA LEU A 104 9.51 -7.31 -4.38
C LEU A 104 9.52 -7.88 -2.97
N GLU A 105 10.54 -8.67 -2.63
CA GLU A 105 10.73 -9.28 -1.32
C GLU A 105 10.89 -8.22 -0.23
N GLU A 106 11.68 -7.17 -0.50
CA GLU A 106 11.85 -6.02 0.40
C GLU A 106 10.53 -5.31 0.63
N TRP A 107 9.74 -5.12 -0.43
CA TRP A 107 8.44 -4.46 -0.36
C TRP A 107 7.42 -5.27 0.43
N GLU A 108 7.39 -6.59 0.24
CA GLU A 108 6.52 -7.50 0.99
C GLU A 108 6.91 -7.60 2.47
N GLU A 109 8.21 -7.61 2.78
CA GLU A 109 8.71 -7.67 4.16
C GLU A 109 8.18 -6.48 4.97
N ILE A 110 8.17 -5.28 4.38
CA ILE A 110 7.59 -4.08 5.00
C ILE A 110 6.14 -4.32 5.42
N TRP A 111 5.35 -4.96 4.54
CA TRP A 111 3.94 -5.26 4.79
C TRP A 111 3.77 -6.29 5.91
N LYS A 112 4.45 -7.44 5.80
CA LYS A 112 4.43 -8.53 6.78
C LYS A 112 4.84 -8.04 8.16
N ARG A 113 5.89 -7.21 8.21
CA ARG A 113 6.37 -6.56 9.44
C ARG A 113 5.34 -5.60 10.02
N ASN A 114 4.73 -4.71 9.22
CA ASN A 114 3.76 -3.73 9.73
C ASN A 114 2.54 -4.38 10.39
N LEU A 115 2.11 -5.53 9.87
CA LEU A 115 0.97 -6.28 10.41
C LEU A 115 1.24 -6.77 11.84
N THR A 116 2.50 -7.09 12.15
CA THR A 116 2.89 -7.78 13.39
C THR A 116 3.60 -6.88 14.40
N ILE A 117 4.30 -5.83 13.95
CA ILE A 117 5.20 -5.02 14.77
C ILE A 117 4.47 -4.37 15.95
N THR A 118 3.36 -3.68 15.69
CA THR A 118 2.56 -2.96 16.69
C THR A 118 1.10 -3.43 16.65
N LYS A 119 0.39 -3.37 17.78
CA LYS A 119 -1.08 -3.53 17.82
C LYS A 119 -1.83 -2.21 17.65
N SER A 120 -1.14 -1.07 17.76
CA SER A 120 -1.72 0.26 17.59
C SER A 120 -2.11 0.53 16.14
N VAL A 121 -3.38 0.85 15.91
CA VAL A 121 -3.88 1.20 14.57
C VAL A 121 -3.20 2.46 14.03
N ALA A 122 -3.00 3.48 14.87
CA ALA A 122 -2.37 4.74 14.47
C ALA A 122 -0.94 4.55 13.93
N TYR A 123 -0.16 3.66 14.55
CA TYR A 123 1.20 3.35 14.09
C TYR A 123 1.22 2.50 12.83
N LYS A 124 0.29 1.54 12.68
CA LYS A 124 0.12 0.80 11.43
C LYS A 124 -0.23 1.72 10.27
N GLU A 125 -1.12 2.68 10.52
CA GLU A 125 -1.58 3.64 9.53
C GLU A 125 -0.44 4.53 9.01
N ASN A 126 0.54 4.87 9.86
CA ASN A 126 1.70 5.66 9.44
C ASN A 126 2.42 5.02 8.24
N LEU A 127 2.75 3.73 8.33
CA LEU A 127 3.47 3.06 7.26
C LEU A 127 2.62 2.91 6.01
N TYR A 128 1.32 2.63 6.15
CA TYR A 128 0.40 2.61 5.00
C TYR A 128 0.35 3.98 4.30
N LYS A 129 0.22 5.07 5.06
CA LYS A 129 0.26 6.44 4.52
C LYS A 129 1.56 6.72 3.78
N MET A 130 2.69 6.19 4.26
CA MET A 130 3.98 6.30 3.57
C MET A 130 4.01 5.48 2.29
N MET A 131 3.68 4.19 2.34
CA MET A 131 3.69 3.29 1.19
C MET A 131 2.83 3.84 0.05
N TYR A 132 1.60 4.26 0.34
CA TYR A 132 0.66 4.79 -0.65
C TYR A 132 0.84 6.28 -0.98
N ARG A 133 1.79 6.97 -0.33
CA ARG A 133 2.05 8.40 -0.53
C ARG A 133 0.80 9.25 -0.32
N TRP A 134 0.16 9.04 0.82
CA TRP A 134 -1.16 9.55 1.17
C TRP A 134 -1.20 11.08 1.31
N HIS A 135 -0.17 11.68 1.92
CA HIS A 135 -0.16 13.11 2.19
C HIS A 135 -0.13 13.93 0.89
N LEU A 136 -1.06 14.88 0.76
CA LEU A 136 -1.13 15.75 -0.42
C LEU A 136 -0.01 16.78 -0.42
N ALA A 137 0.76 16.81 -1.51
CA ALA A 137 1.83 17.79 -1.73
C ALA A 137 1.31 18.98 -2.57
N PRO A 138 1.93 20.18 -2.47
CA PRO A 138 1.57 21.36 -3.27
C PRO A 138 1.38 21.09 -4.77
N SER A 139 2.29 20.32 -5.37
CA SER A 139 2.23 19.91 -6.78
C SER A 139 1.02 19.05 -7.16
N ARG A 140 0.43 18.33 -6.20
CA ARG A 140 -0.84 17.62 -6.39
C ARG A 140 -2.03 18.55 -6.15
N LEU A 141 -1.93 19.43 -5.16
CA LEU A 141 -3.00 20.37 -4.81
C LEU A 141 -3.33 21.34 -5.95
N ILE A 142 -2.34 21.82 -6.71
CA ILE A 142 -2.60 22.72 -7.84
C ILE A 142 -3.47 22.07 -8.93
N LYS A 143 -3.44 20.74 -9.06
CA LYS A 143 -4.31 20.02 -10.02
C LYS A 143 -5.77 20.01 -9.61
N VAL A 144 -6.04 20.15 -8.30
CA VAL A 144 -7.39 20.20 -7.73
C VAL A 144 -7.84 21.65 -7.58
N TYR A 145 -6.93 22.53 -7.18
CA TYR A 145 -7.15 23.95 -6.92
C TYR A 145 -6.15 24.77 -7.74
N PRO A 146 -6.52 25.23 -8.95
CA PRO A 146 -5.58 25.94 -9.85
C PRO A 146 -4.96 27.21 -9.25
N THR A 147 -5.61 27.85 -8.28
CA THR A 147 -5.11 29.04 -7.58
C THR A 147 -4.09 28.72 -6.47
N ALA A 148 -3.86 27.45 -6.15
CA ALA A 148 -2.94 27.05 -5.10
C ALA A 148 -1.46 27.24 -5.52
N ASN A 149 -0.63 27.67 -4.58
CA ASN A 149 0.79 27.82 -4.80
C ASN A 149 1.49 26.44 -4.89
N PRO A 150 2.19 26.10 -6.00
CA PRO A 150 2.85 24.81 -6.18
C PRO A 150 4.20 24.69 -5.46
N MET A 151 4.67 25.76 -4.81
CA MET A 151 5.96 25.81 -4.12
C MET A 151 5.94 24.99 -2.83
N CYS A 152 7.10 24.46 -2.48
CA CYS A 152 7.31 23.74 -1.23
C CYS A 152 7.01 24.63 -0.03
N TRP A 153 6.18 24.16 0.90
CA TRP A 153 5.83 24.92 2.11
C TRP A 153 7.03 25.24 2.99
N LYS A 154 8.05 24.37 3.01
CA LYS A 154 9.27 24.53 3.82
C LYS A 154 10.25 25.50 3.17
N CYS A 155 10.84 25.11 2.03
CA CYS A 155 11.93 25.89 1.43
C CYS A 155 11.46 27.07 0.60
N LYS A 156 10.20 27.07 0.13
CA LYS A 156 9.61 28.10 -0.75
C LYS A 156 10.39 28.37 -2.06
N ILE A 157 11.36 27.53 -2.42
CA ILE A 157 12.25 27.69 -3.59
C ILE A 157 11.90 26.72 -4.72
N ASN A 158 11.61 25.45 -4.40
CA ASN A 158 11.34 24.41 -5.39
C ASN A 158 9.87 23.98 -5.35
N HIS A 159 9.40 23.35 -6.43
CA HIS A 159 8.07 22.71 -6.45
C HIS A 159 7.92 21.68 -5.33
N GLY A 160 6.81 21.78 -4.61
CA GLY A 160 6.46 20.87 -3.52
C GLY A 160 5.95 19.53 -4.05
N THR A 161 6.85 18.66 -4.50
CA THR A 161 6.52 17.25 -4.80
C THR A 161 6.49 16.42 -3.52
N TYR A 162 5.79 15.29 -3.53
CA TYR A 162 5.72 14.40 -2.36
C TYR A 162 7.12 14.02 -1.84
N TYR A 163 7.99 13.58 -2.75
CA TYR A 163 9.35 13.21 -2.42
C TYR A 163 10.20 14.42 -2.00
N HIS A 164 9.91 15.61 -2.54
CA HIS A 164 10.59 16.82 -2.10
C HIS A 164 10.30 17.16 -0.64
N LEU A 165 9.04 17.13 -0.23
CA LEU A 165 8.67 17.43 1.16
C LEU A 165 9.09 16.34 2.15
N TRP A 166 9.28 15.10 1.70
CA TRP A 166 9.77 14.01 2.57
C TRP A 166 11.28 13.85 2.58
N TRP A 167 12.01 14.24 1.54
CA TRP A 167 13.44 13.91 1.42
C TRP A 167 14.28 14.99 0.77
N THR A 168 13.98 15.43 -0.46
CA THR A 168 14.94 16.23 -1.23
C THR A 168 14.99 17.71 -0.85
N CYS A 169 13.99 18.23 -0.15
CA CYS A 169 13.97 19.62 0.32
C CYS A 169 15.19 19.90 1.21
N PRO A 170 15.96 20.98 0.99
CA PRO A 170 17.17 21.27 1.78
C PRO A 170 16.90 21.30 3.29
N ILE A 171 15.81 21.93 3.72
CA ILE A 171 15.39 21.98 5.13
C ILE A 171 15.10 20.57 5.68
N ILE A 172 14.50 19.71 4.86
CA ILE A 172 14.15 18.34 5.24
C ILE A 172 15.37 17.42 5.24
N LYS A 173 16.36 17.66 4.35
CA LYS A 173 17.65 16.98 4.40
C LYS A 173 18.37 17.26 5.71
N ILE A 174 18.44 18.53 6.14
CA ILE A 174 19.05 18.92 7.42
C ILE A 174 18.33 18.21 8.58
N PHE A 175 17.00 18.17 8.54
CA PHE A 175 16.20 17.43 9.50
C PHE A 175 16.57 15.93 9.55
N TRP A 176 16.61 15.25 8.41
CA TRP A 176 16.98 13.81 8.37
C TRP A 176 18.43 13.56 8.76
N MET A 177 19.35 14.49 8.50
CA MET A 177 20.74 14.39 8.96
C MET A 177 20.81 14.45 10.48
N LYS A 178 20.06 15.35 11.12
CA LYS A 178 19.92 15.38 12.59
C LYS A 178 19.38 14.05 13.12
N ILE A 179 18.34 13.52 12.49
CA ILE A 179 17.75 12.22 12.86
C ILE A 179 18.74 11.07 12.69
N LYS A 180 19.53 11.07 11.62
CA LYS A 180 20.59 10.08 11.41
C LYS A 180 21.56 10.10 12.58
N ASN A 181 22.09 11.26 12.94
CA ASN A 181 23.05 11.39 14.04
C ASN A 181 22.47 10.87 15.35
N TRP A 182 21.23 11.25 15.68
CA TRP A 182 20.52 10.72 16.85
C TRP A 182 20.42 9.20 16.83
N LEU A 183 19.98 8.61 15.70
CA LEU A 183 19.85 7.16 15.61
C LEU A 183 21.20 6.46 15.76
N GLU A 184 22.28 7.00 15.16
CA GLU A 184 23.63 6.44 15.30
C GLU A 184 24.15 6.54 16.74
N GLU A 185 23.90 7.66 17.43
CA GLU A 185 24.22 7.84 18.85
C GLU A 185 23.43 6.89 19.76
N ILE A 186 22.13 6.72 19.50
CA ILE A 186 21.30 5.79 20.29
C ILE A 186 21.74 4.35 20.07
N THR A 187 21.94 3.96 18.81
CA THR A 187 22.14 2.55 18.46
C THR A 187 23.60 2.10 18.52
N GLN A 188 24.54 3.05 18.43
CA GLN A 188 25.98 2.82 18.29
C GLN A 188 26.34 2.05 17.01
N VAL A 189 25.54 2.22 15.94
CA VAL A 189 25.81 1.64 14.62
C VAL A 189 25.74 2.70 13.54
N GLY A 190 26.58 2.58 12.50
CA GLY A 190 26.53 3.47 11.33
C GLY A 190 25.35 3.15 10.41
N LEU A 191 24.53 4.16 10.12
CA LEU A 191 23.36 4.09 9.24
C LEU A 191 23.66 4.56 7.83
N GLU A 192 23.08 3.86 6.85
CA GLU A 192 23.18 4.24 5.45
C GLU A 192 22.35 5.50 5.16
N TRP A 193 22.91 6.43 4.36
CA TRP A 193 22.18 7.62 3.90
C TRP A 193 21.27 7.30 2.71
N LYS A 194 20.27 6.46 2.96
CA LYS A 194 19.37 5.89 1.95
C LYS A 194 17.91 6.22 2.27
N PRO A 195 17.16 6.91 1.38
CA PRO A 195 15.81 7.38 1.67
C PRO A 195 14.84 6.27 2.09
N GLU A 196 14.94 5.08 1.49
CA GLU A 196 14.12 3.91 1.80
C GLU A 196 14.24 3.45 3.25
N LEU A 197 15.41 3.64 3.88
CA LEU A 197 15.60 3.40 5.31
C LEU A 197 14.74 4.36 6.12
N TYR A 198 14.88 5.67 5.89
CA TYR A 198 14.19 6.69 6.68
C TYR A 198 12.69 6.78 6.39
N LEU A 199 12.27 6.56 5.14
CA LEU A 199 10.88 6.75 4.71
C LEU A 199 10.04 5.47 4.76
N LEU A 200 10.63 4.31 4.46
CA LEU A 200 9.92 3.02 4.40
C LEU A 200 10.40 2.03 5.47
N GLY A 201 11.57 2.26 6.07
CA GLY A 201 12.15 1.37 7.08
C GLY A 201 12.79 0.13 6.46
N ILE A 202 13.30 0.24 5.24
CA ILE A 202 14.06 -0.84 4.58
C ILE A 202 15.50 -0.76 5.07
N LEU A 203 15.95 -1.80 5.79
CA LEU A 203 17.28 -1.88 6.39
C LEU A 203 18.05 -3.00 5.68
N LYS A 204 18.79 -2.66 4.61
CA LYS A 204 19.49 -3.65 3.77
C LYS A 204 20.73 -4.21 4.44
N LYS A 205 21.47 -3.37 5.17
CA LYS A 205 22.61 -3.81 5.96
C LYS A 205 22.18 -4.71 7.12
N ASP A 206 23.03 -5.68 7.44
CA ASP A 206 22.77 -6.57 8.55
C ASP A 206 23.06 -5.92 9.90
N TYR A 207 22.02 -5.32 10.47
CA TYR A 207 21.99 -4.83 11.85
C TYR A 207 21.40 -5.88 12.80
N PRO A 208 21.80 -5.89 14.09
CA PRO A 208 21.21 -6.78 15.08
C PRO A 208 19.68 -6.65 15.13
N PRO A 209 18.90 -7.75 15.27
CA PRO A 209 17.44 -7.71 15.20
C PRO A 209 16.79 -6.70 16.15
N LYS A 210 17.28 -6.60 17.40
CA LYS A 210 16.78 -5.61 18.38
C LYS A 210 17.04 -4.16 17.96
N ILE A 211 18.15 -3.92 17.27
CA ILE A 211 18.49 -2.59 16.75
C ILE A 211 17.61 -2.25 15.55
N LYS A 212 17.40 -3.19 14.61
CA LYS A 212 16.44 -3.02 13.51
C LYS A 212 15.06 -2.67 14.07
N TYR A 213 14.60 -3.42 15.06
CA TYR A 213 13.31 -3.21 15.72
C TYR A 213 13.18 -1.81 16.35
N LEU A 214 14.19 -1.39 17.11
CA LEU A 214 14.22 -0.06 17.74
C LEU A 214 14.21 1.07 16.71
N ILE A 215 15.05 0.97 15.66
CA ILE A 215 15.13 1.98 14.59
C ILE A 215 13.76 2.16 13.93
N ILE A 216 13.04 1.08 13.64
CA ILE A 216 11.73 1.16 12.98
C ILE A 216 10.71 1.89 13.85
N HIS A 217 10.68 1.62 15.16
CA HIS A 217 9.77 2.33 16.07
C HIS A 217 10.09 3.81 16.19
N ILE A 218 11.38 4.16 16.32
CA ILE A 218 11.82 5.56 16.39
C ILE A 218 11.47 6.28 15.08
N LEU A 219 11.79 5.69 13.92
CA LEU A 219 11.46 6.24 12.61
C LEU A 219 9.95 6.44 12.43
N THR A 220 9.13 5.53 12.97
CA THR A 220 7.67 5.68 12.94
C THR A 220 7.22 6.94 13.68
N GLY A 221 7.75 7.18 14.89
CA GLY A 221 7.46 8.39 15.67
C GLY A 221 7.92 9.68 14.96
N ILE A 222 9.09 9.63 14.33
CA ILE A 222 9.65 10.74 13.55
C ILE A 222 8.82 11.05 12.30
N ARG A 223 8.35 10.02 11.57
CA ARG A 223 7.46 10.22 10.42
C ARG A 223 6.14 10.83 10.87
N ILE A 224 5.58 10.38 11.99
CA ILE A 224 4.35 10.95 12.54
C ILE A 224 4.55 12.43 12.88
N SER A 225 5.63 12.79 13.58
CA SER A 225 5.88 14.19 13.94
C SER A 225 6.05 15.09 12.70
N LEU A 226 6.77 14.61 11.67
CA LEU A 226 6.91 15.35 10.41
C LEU A 226 5.57 15.46 9.65
N ALA A 227 4.76 14.41 9.64
CA ALA A 227 3.42 14.41 9.04
C ALA A 227 2.45 15.35 9.76
N GLN A 228 2.56 15.51 11.08
CA GLN A 228 1.71 16.44 11.84
C GLN A 228 1.93 17.90 11.43
N VAL A 229 3.16 18.26 11.06
CA VAL A 229 3.50 19.60 10.55
C VAL A 229 3.60 19.64 9.03
N TRP A 230 2.94 18.71 8.32
CA TRP A 230 3.11 18.52 6.87
C TRP A 230 2.91 19.81 6.06
N LYS A 231 1.82 20.54 6.30
CA LYS A 231 1.47 21.79 5.60
C LYS A 231 2.15 23.05 6.17
N SER A 232 2.80 22.94 7.33
CA SER A 232 3.47 24.06 7.98
C SER A 232 4.73 24.47 7.21
N PRO A 233 5.21 25.72 7.30
CA PRO A 233 6.56 26.07 6.85
C PRO A 233 7.67 25.54 7.77
N ASN A 234 7.34 25.17 9.02
CA ASN A 234 8.31 24.76 10.02
C ASN A 234 8.53 23.24 10.05
N ILE A 235 9.71 22.80 10.48
CA ILE A 235 10.00 21.41 10.85
C ILE A 235 9.47 21.10 12.26
N PRO A 236 9.22 19.82 12.62
CA PRO A 236 8.78 19.49 13.96
C PRO A 236 9.86 19.86 14.98
N THR A 237 9.45 20.35 16.14
CA THR A 237 10.37 20.70 17.23
C THR A 237 10.98 19.44 17.84
N THR A 238 12.19 19.55 18.42
CA THR A 238 12.85 18.48 19.18
C THR A 238 11.88 17.87 20.20
N GLN A 239 11.15 18.70 20.95
CA GLN A 239 10.18 18.27 21.94
C GLN A 239 9.05 17.43 21.33
N LEU A 240 8.47 17.86 20.20
CA LEU A 240 7.42 17.12 19.52
C LEU A 240 7.93 15.76 19.01
N ILE A 241 9.15 15.71 18.48
CA ILE A 241 9.76 14.47 17.99
C ILE A 241 9.95 13.49 19.16
N ILE A 242 10.56 13.95 20.25
CA ILE A 242 10.79 13.14 21.47
C ILE A 242 9.45 12.65 22.01
N GLN A 243 8.45 13.53 22.11
CA GLN A 243 7.11 13.16 22.56
C GLN A 243 6.53 12.02 21.72
N LYS A 244 6.60 12.12 20.38
CA LYS A 244 6.09 11.06 19.49
C LYS A 244 6.87 9.77 19.58
N ILE A 245 8.17 9.82 19.82
CA ILE A 245 8.97 8.60 20.06
C ILE A 245 8.58 7.96 21.41
N CYS A 246 8.36 8.74 22.46
CA CYS A 246 7.89 8.23 23.75
C CYS A 246 6.50 7.61 23.64
N GLU A 247 5.57 8.26 22.93
CA GLU A 247 4.25 7.68 22.63
C GLU A 247 4.37 6.36 21.84
N CYS A 248 5.34 6.24 20.92
CA CYS A 248 5.62 4.97 20.23
C CYS A 248 6.09 3.89 21.21
N ALA A 249 7.02 4.25 22.10
CA ALA A 249 7.61 3.33 23.07
C ALA A 249 6.56 2.76 24.02
N GLU A 250 5.68 3.60 24.56
CA GLU A 250 4.59 3.15 25.44
C GLU A 250 3.62 2.20 24.73
N MET A 251 3.30 2.49 23.46
CA MET A 251 2.40 1.62 22.69
C MET A 251 3.06 0.32 22.24
N ASP A 252 4.39 0.31 22.06
CA ASP A 252 5.16 -0.91 21.88
C ASP A 252 5.20 -1.74 23.17
N LYS A 253 5.39 -1.11 24.34
CA LYS A 253 5.30 -1.78 25.65
C LYS A 253 3.97 -2.51 25.81
N LEU A 254 2.86 -1.84 25.52
CA LEU A 254 1.53 -2.46 25.53
C LEU A 254 1.41 -3.61 24.50
N THR A 255 1.96 -3.42 23.31
CA THR A 255 1.98 -4.47 22.27
C THR A 255 2.72 -5.72 22.74
N LEU A 256 3.88 -5.56 23.36
CA LEU A 256 4.68 -6.67 23.88
C LEU A 256 3.97 -7.39 25.03
N LYS A 257 3.31 -6.66 25.94
CA LYS A 257 2.46 -7.26 26.99
C LYS A 257 1.32 -8.09 26.41
N LEU A 258 0.64 -7.58 25.38
CA LEU A 258 -0.42 -8.34 24.68
C LEU A 258 0.11 -9.59 23.95
N LYS A 259 1.40 -9.63 23.62
CA LYS A 259 2.07 -10.80 23.05
C LYS A 259 2.61 -11.76 24.12
N GLY A 260 2.31 -11.52 25.40
CA GLY A 260 2.81 -12.32 26.52
C GLY A 260 4.31 -12.19 26.77
N LYS A 261 4.94 -11.10 26.31
CA LYS A 261 6.37 -10.84 26.53
C LYS A 261 6.59 -10.18 27.90
N GLU A 262 7.71 -10.52 28.52
CA GLU A 262 8.13 -9.90 29.78
C GLU A 262 8.60 -8.46 29.58
N ASP A 263 8.50 -7.65 30.65
CA ASP A 263 9.01 -6.28 30.65
C ASP A 263 10.53 -6.24 30.39
N SER A 264 11.27 -7.30 30.75
CA SER A 264 12.70 -7.46 30.47
C SER A 264 13.03 -7.35 28.98
N GLU A 265 12.18 -7.90 28.11
CA GLU A 265 12.36 -7.86 26.65
C GLU A 265 12.20 -6.42 26.14
N TYR A 266 11.17 -5.70 26.62
CA TYR A 266 10.95 -4.29 26.31
C TYR A 266 12.15 -3.42 26.70
N TYR A 267 12.62 -3.53 27.94
CA TYR A 267 13.77 -2.76 28.41
C TYR A 267 15.05 -3.12 27.66
N SER A 268 15.22 -4.38 27.24
CA SER A 268 16.38 -4.77 26.41
C SER A 268 16.43 -4.08 25.04
N ILE A 269 15.28 -3.60 24.54
CA ILE A 269 15.16 -2.88 23.27
C ILE A 269 15.28 -1.37 23.51
N TRP A 270 14.51 -0.82 24.46
CA TRP A 270 14.36 0.62 24.64
C TRP A 270 15.35 1.26 25.63
N LYS A 271 16.14 0.47 26.37
CA LYS A 271 17.14 0.99 27.32
C LYS A 271 18.05 2.06 26.69
N LYS A 272 18.58 1.79 25.49
CA LYS A 272 19.45 2.72 24.77
C LYS A 272 18.77 4.07 24.46
N TRP A 273 17.48 4.04 24.12
CA TRP A 273 16.69 5.26 23.89
C TRP A 273 16.56 6.07 25.19
N TYR A 274 16.24 5.43 26.30
CA TYR A 274 16.09 6.12 27.58
C TYR A 274 17.41 6.67 28.13
N GLU A 275 18.51 5.95 27.95
CA GLU A 275 19.86 6.43 28.30
C GLU A 275 20.25 7.66 27.48
N TRP A 276 19.95 7.66 26.17
CA TRP A 276 20.16 8.82 25.33
C TRP A 276 19.26 10.00 25.73
N LEU A 277 17.97 9.74 25.98
CA LEU A 277 17.01 10.77 26.40
C LEU A 277 17.40 11.42 27.73
N ALA A 278 17.95 10.67 28.68
CA ALA A 278 18.43 11.19 29.95
C ALA A 278 19.60 12.18 29.75
N LYS A 279 20.53 11.88 28.84
CA LYS A 279 21.64 12.77 28.48
C LYS A 279 21.16 14.02 27.76
N GLU A 280 20.23 13.88 26.82
CA GLU A 280 19.70 15.02 26.07
C GLU A 280 18.97 16.01 27.00
N LYS A 281 18.21 15.51 27.99
CA LYS A 281 17.54 16.35 29.00
C LYS A 281 18.49 17.10 29.92
N THR A 282 19.75 16.67 30.04
CA THR A 282 20.77 17.41 30.80
C THR A 282 21.47 18.50 29.98
N LEU A 283 21.25 18.53 28.67
CA LEU A 283 21.85 19.48 27.73
C LEU A 283 20.86 20.58 27.28
N ILE A 284 19.57 20.44 27.61
CA ILE A 284 18.49 21.41 27.35
C ILE A 284 18.14 22.12 28.65
#